data_AF-A0A1E5VNH1-F1
#
_entry.id   AF-A0A1E5VNH1-F1
#
_cell.length_a   1.000
_cell.length_b   1.000
_cell.length_c   1.000
_cell.angle_alpha   90.00
_cell.angle_beta   90.00
_cell.angle_gamma   90.00
#
_symmetry.space_group_name_H-M   'P 1'
#
loop_
_entity.id
_entity.type
_entity.pdbx_description
1 polymer ?
#
loop_
_entity_poly.entity_id
_entity_poly.type
_entity_poly.pdbx_seq_one_letter_code
_entity_poly.pdbx_strand_id
1 'polypeptide(L)'
;MPRAPRRPSDEARRGAYKPRVDFSRSRRRREDGLLALRRLDRDAGLFKRRRDEPVPASDPAPDPAETAPPASSDHPPPSSSPPDAAAPRNAAESELEGLSELVDKVCSDDTTSQLEATVQFRKLLSDEKNSTVIKIIRADVLPRFAEFLSRHALPQLQMEAAWVLTNIAASDYTLLVAECGAVPRLVELLGSPNANIRHQAIWCLGNIAADLPSCRDILFEHGVVTPLLSQFREDMKIPVLRTAMWALSNLCFGKLPAEVQVKPILEIVSQLIHSADEKILADACWTVYYICGGVDGAIQDVLDAGACPQLVNLLMHASATVLLPVIMALARISAGDDAQVQVLIENGVLNCLAQLLARNYTMNIKKQACLIVSNIAIGSKDQIQAVIDASVISPLVALLKTSETDIKKEAAWALSNAASIASSEQIEYVLACGHPNVSSSALWVHDIELDPLQWGAGLENILEAGEAGKKGKESGTNPYAQFILECGGLDKVEDLQDVNSDRIYKLVMKLLQSYWEEEVSESDDPNVPGSNDSADTVETTSEDAAQPPAPAASGADEAE
;
A
#
# COMPACT_ATOMS: atom_id res chain seq x y z
N MET A 1 54.27 -0.27 1.55
CA MET A 1 53.82 -1.66 1.64
C MET A 1 52.34 -1.74 1.32
N PRO A 2 51.94 -2.11 0.08
CA PRO A 2 50.55 -2.42 -0.23
C PRO A 2 50.12 -3.72 0.46
N ARG A 3 48.84 -3.88 0.78
CA ARG A 3 48.28 -5.17 1.25
C ARG A 3 47.87 -6.02 0.04
N ALA A 4 48.32 -7.27 -0.01
CA ALA A 4 47.93 -8.20 -1.06
C ALA A 4 46.45 -8.62 -0.96
N PRO A 5 45.74 -8.86 -2.09
CA PRO A 5 44.35 -9.28 -2.08
C PRO A 5 44.19 -10.72 -1.56
N ARG A 6 43.14 -10.96 -0.77
CA ARG A 6 42.78 -12.31 -0.30
C ARG A 6 42.09 -13.09 -1.43
N ARG A 7 42.63 -14.28 -1.77
CA ARG A 7 41.98 -15.20 -2.72
C ARG A 7 40.70 -15.81 -2.08
N PRO A 8 39.55 -15.86 -2.79
CA PRO A 8 38.37 -16.59 -2.34
C PRO A 8 38.61 -18.11 -2.29
N SER A 9 37.82 -18.82 -1.46
CA SER A 9 37.80 -20.29 -1.42
C SER A 9 37.01 -20.90 -2.58
N ASP A 10 37.31 -22.15 -2.95
CA ASP A 10 36.69 -22.82 -4.11
C ASP A 10 35.19 -23.10 -4.00
N GLU A 11 34.58 -22.96 -2.81
CA GLU A 11 33.11 -22.97 -2.69
C GLU A 11 32.47 -21.79 -3.44
N ALA A 12 33.12 -20.61 -3.43
CA ALA A 12 32.62 -19.43 -4.14
C ALA A 12 32.52 -19.62 -5.66
N ARG A 13 33.29 -20.58 -6.22
CA ARG A 13 33.23 -20.94 -7.65
C ARG A 13 32.04 -21.85 -8.01
N ARG A 14 31.48 -22.60 -7.05
CA ARG A 14 30.40 -23.57 -7.32
C ARG A 14 29.00 -22.93 -7.39
N GLY A 15 28.85 -21.68 -6.94
CA GLY A 15 27.60 -20.91 -7.08
C GLY A 15 27.38 -20.25 -8.45
N ALA A 16 28.30 -20.43 -9.42
CA ALA A 16 28.36 -19.66 -10.67
C ALA A 16 27.34 -20.04 -11.76
N TYR A 17 26.15 -20.52 -11.39
CA TYR A 17 25.04 -20.76 -12.33
C TYR A 17 23.87 -19.83 -11.99
N LYS A 18 23.83 -18.65 -12.63
CA LYS A 18 22.79 -17.62 -12.41
C LYS A 18 21.39 -18.22 -12.67
N PRO A 19 20.47 -18.26 -11.68
CA PRO A 19 19.06 -18.06 -12.00
C PRO A 19 18.91 -16.63 -12.55
N ARG A 20 18.03 -16.41 -13.53
CA ARG A 20 17.54 -15.04 -13.79
C ARG A 20 16.90 -14.50 -12.50
N VAL A 21 16.91 -13.19 -12.33
CA VAL A 21 16.11 -12.54 -11.28
C VAL A 21 14.66 -12.97 -11.48
N ASP A 22 14.03 -13.48 -10.42
CA ASP A 22 12.63 -13.90 -10.43
C ASP A 22 11.76 -12.63 -10.46
N PHE A 23 11.45 -12.18 -11.68
CA PHE A 23 10.75 -10.94 -11.95
C PHE A 23 9.35 -10.90 -11.33
N SER A 24 8.62 -12.02 -11.35
CA SER A 24 7.33 -12.18 -10.68
C SER A 24 7.44 -12.00 -9.16
N ARG A 25 8.53 -12.48 -8.55
CA ARG A 25 8.82 -12.27 -7.12
C ARG A 25 9.33 -10.87 -6.79
N SER A 26 9.92 -10.16 -7.75
CA SER A 26 10.28 -8.75 -7.62
C SER A 26 9.03 -7.85 -7.63
N ARG A 27 8.08 -8.07 -8.54
CA ARG A 27 6.80 -7.34 -8.63
C ARG A 27 6.07 -7.31 -7.27
N ARG A 28 5.87 -8.49 -6.65
CA ARG A 28 5.10 -8.64 -5.39
C ARG A 28 5.77 -8.07 -4.13
N ARG A 29 7.07 -7.73 -4.15
CA ARG A 29 7.82 -7.30 -2.94
C ARG A 29 7.66 -5.83 -2.55
N ARG A 30 6.96 -5.03 -3.35
CA ARG A 30 6.92 -3.55 -3.21
C ARG A 30 5.60 -2.98 -2.69
N GLU A 31 4.61 -3.82 -2.40
CA GLU A 31 3.23 -3.37 -2.22
C GLU A 31 2.86 -2.97 -0.77
N ASP A 32 3.81 -3.07 0.17
CA ASP A 32 3.61 -2.76 1.59
C ASP A 32 3.94 -1.29 1.92
N GLY A 33 2.89 -0.49 2.06
CA GLY A 33 3.00 0.91 2.52
C GLY A 33 1.67 1.67 2.65
N LEU A 34 0.60 1.23 1.97
CA LEU A 34 -0.66 1.98 1.87
C LEU A 34 -1.80 1.49 2.78
N LEU A 35 -1.63 0.38 3.51
CA LEU A 35 -2.66 -0.17 4.41
C LEU A 35 -3.03 0.76 5.59
N ALA A 36 -2.19 1.74 5.93
CA ALA A 36 -2.46 2.73 6.96
C ALA A 36 -3.54 3.75 6.54
N LEU A 37 -3.65 4.10 5.25
CA LEU A 37 -4.54 5.18 4.81
C LEU A 37 -6.02 4.84 4.95
N ARG A 38 -6.46 3.62 4.58
CA ARG A 38 -7.85 3.20 4.85
C ARG A 38 -8.12 2.94 6.34
N ARG A 39 -7.11 2.75 7.19
CA ARG A 39 -7.29 2.73 8.65
C ARG A 39 -7.54 4.13 9.23
N LEU A 40 -7.02 5.18 8.61
CA LEU A 40 -7.31 6.57 8.98
C LEU A 40 -8.67 7.02 8.43
N ASP A 41 -9.00 6.67 7.17
CA ASP A 41 -10.33 6.90 6.60
C ASP A 41 -11.42 6.06 7.28
N ARG A 42 -11.09 4.91 7.90
CA ARG A 42 -12.00 4.11 8.72
C ARG A 42 -12.57 4.95 9.85
N ASP A 43 -11.71 5.58 10.64
CA ASP A 43 -12.11 6.31 11.85
C ASP A 43 -12.96 7.53 11.45
N ALA A 44 -12.49 8.34 10.49
CA ALA A 44 -13.25 9.46 9.95
C ALA A 44 -14.58 9.03 9.28
N GLY A 45 -14.59 7.89 8.60
CA GLY A 45 -15.74 7.35 7.89
C GLY A 45 -16.82 6.77 8.80
N LEU A 46 -16.44 6.07 9.88
CA LEU A 46 -17.37 5.50 10.86
C LEU A 46 -18.12 6.60 11.60
N PHE A 47 -17.43 7.62 12.11
CA PHE A 47 -18.09 8.75 12.79
C PHE A 47 -18.99 9.55 11.84
N LYS A 48 -18.61 9.69 10.55
CA LYS A 48 -19.47 10.35 9.56
C LYS A 48 -20.73 9.53 9.22
N ARG A 49 -20.61 8.20 9.07
CA ARG A 49 -21.76 7.31 8.79
C ARG A 49 -22.81 7.31 9.91
N ARG A 50 -22.44 7.60 11.17
CA ARG A 50 -23.39 7.83 12.29
C ARG A 50 -24.26 9.09 12.11
N ARG A 51 -23.86 10.07 11.29
CA ARG A 51 -24.56 11.36 11.11
C ARG A 51 -25.40 11.44 9.83
N ASP A 52 -25.04 10.67 8.80
CA ASP A 52 -25.75 10.62 7.51
C ASP A 52 -26.99 9.67 7.52
N GLU A 53 -27.44 9.19 8.69
CA GLU A 53 -28.49 8.17 8.82
C GLU A 53 -29.91 8.77 8.73
N PRO A 54 -30.75 8.37 7.75
CA PRO A 54 -32.15 8.76 7.71
C PRO A 54 -32.95 7.91 8.72
N VAL A 55 -33.44 8.55 9.79
CA VAL A 55 -34.36 7.93 10.74
C VAL A 55 -35.54 7.29 9.98
N PRO A 56 -35.85 6.00 10.20
CA PRO A 56 -36.98 5.36 9.52
C PRO A 56 -38.27 6.08 9.92
N ALA A 57 -39.05 6.49 8.93
CA ALA A 57 -40.23 7.33 9.14
C ALA A 57 -41.28 6.65 10.02
N SER A 58 -41.42 7.12 11.25
CA SER A 58 -42.61 6.96 12.08
C SER A 58 -43.69 7.92 11.58
N ASP A 59 -44.95 7.47 11.55
CA ASP A 59 -46.08 8.32 11.15
C ASP A 59 -46.19 9.61 11.99
N PRO A 60 -46.53 10.76 11.39
CA PRO A 60 -46.59 12.03 12.10
C PRO A 60 -47.85 12.11 12.98
N ALA A 61 -47.64 12.09 14.30
CA ALA A 61 -48.62 12.57 15.28
C ALA A 61 -48.61 14.12 15.34
N PRO A 62 -49.73 14.79 15.68
CA PRO A 62 -49.97 16.18 15.28
C PRO A 62 -49.28 17.26 16.14
N ASP A 63 -49.01 18.39 15.50
CA ASP A 63 -48.46 19.61 16.12
C ASP A 63 -49.36 20.21 17.22
N PRO A 64 -48.81 20.60 18.38
CA PRO A 64 -49.37 21.64 19.23
C PRO A 64 -48.96 23.04 18.72
N ALA A 65 -49.95 23.92 18.59
CA ALA A 65 -49.86 25.19 17.84
C ALA A 65 -48.91 26.27 18.41
N GLU A 66 -48.65 27.28 17.57
CA GLU A 66 -47.88 28.49 17.86
C GLU A 66 -48.31 29.20 19.16
N THR A 67 -47.34 29.73 19.92
CA THR A 67 -47.45 31.06 20.55
C THR A 67 -46.09 31.54 21.06
N ALA A 68 -45.54 32.61 20.47
CA ALA A 68 -44.27 33.20 20.89
C ALA A 68 -44.41 34.74 21.04
N PRO A 69 -44.27 35.30 22.26
CA PRO A 69 -44.06 36.73 22.48
C PRO A 69 -42.56 37.11 22.40
N PRO A 70 -42.21 38.40 22.18
CA PRO A 70 -40.86 38.82 21.83
C PRO A 70 -39.89 38.96 23.01
N ALA A 71 -38.60 39.11 22.69
CA ALA A 71 -37.48 39.12 23.63
C ALA A 71 -37.42 40.36 24.56
N SER A 72 -36.89 40.13 25.76
CA SER A 72 -36.41 41.16 26.70
C SER A 72 -34.98 40.83 27.13
N SER A 73 -34.03 41.74 26.88
CA SER A 73 -32.60 41.54 27.16
C SER A 73 -32.19 42.10 28.52
N ASP A 74 -32.23 41.28 29.56
CA ASP A 74 -31.71 41.61 30.90
C ASP A 74 -30.84 40.46 31.44
N HIS A 75 -29.51 40.65 31.45
CA HIS A 75 -28.57 39.77 32.14
C HIS A 75 -28.17 40.39 33.48
N PRO A 76 -28.56 39.83 34.64
CA PRO A 76 -27.95 40.17 35.92
C PRO A 76 -26.50 39.64 35.97
N PRO A 77 -25.58 40.29 36.70
CA PRO A 77 -24.20 39.83 36.82
C PRO A 77 -24.09 38.51 37.57
N PRO A 78 -23.09 37.65 37.27
CA PRO A 78 -22.93 36.36 37.93
C PRO A 78 -22.60 36.53 39.42
N SER A 79 -23.41 35.94 40.30
CA SER A 79 -23.11 35.88 41.73
C SER A 79 -21.99 34.88 42.00
N SER A 80 -20.96 35.31 42.74
CA SER A 80 -19.77 34.51 43.03
C SER A 80 -20.02 33.49 44.16
N SER A 81 -20.79 32.45 43.86
CA SER A 81 -20.87 31.23 44.66
C SER A 81 -19.79 30.24 44.19
N PRO A 82 -19.09 29.53 45.10
CA PRO A 82 -18.17 28.47 44.69
C PRO A 82 -18.94 27.33 44.01
N PRO A 83 -18.36 26.66 42.99
CA PRO A 83 -19.01 25.52 42.35
C PRO A 83 -19.21 24.39 43.37
N ASP A 84 -20.45 23.90 43.49
CA ASP A 84 -20.80 22.87 44.46
C ASP A 84 -20.14 21.53 44.09
N ALA A 85 -19.26 21.04 44.96
CA ALA A 85 -18.55 19.78 44.79
C ALA A 85 -19.45 18.54 44.91
N ALA A 86 -20.69 18.68 45.41
CA ALA A 86 -21.69 17.62 45.38
C ALA A 86 -22.38 17.48 44.01
N ALA A 87 -22.58 18.58 43.27
CA ALA A 87 -23.29 18.57 41.98
C ALA A 87 -22.79 17.53 40.96
N PRO A 88 -21.47 17.38 40.69
CA PRO A 88 -20.98 16.35 39.76
C PRO A 88 -21.08 14.92 40.31
N ARG A 89 -21.20 14.72 41.63
CA ARG A 89 -21.44 13.40 42.23
C ARG A 89 -22.91 13.01 42.11
N ASN A 90 -23.82 13.89 42.54
CA ASN A 90 -25.25 13.68 42.45
C ASN A 90 -25.70 13.43 41.00
N ALA A 91 -25.10 14.12 40.02
CA ALA A 91 -25.35 13.86 38.60
C ALA A 91 -24.83 12.48 38.14
N ALA A 92 -23.62 12.09 38.55
CA ALA A 92 -23.04 10.79 38.20
C ALA A 92 -23.77 9.61 38.87
N GLU A 93 -24.30 9.81 40.07
CA GLU A 93 -25.13 8.87 40.83
C GLU A 93 -26.52 8.72 40.19
N SER A 94 -27.19 9.83 39.83
CA SER A 94 -28.47 9.80 39.11
C SER A 94 -28.37 9.16 37.72
N GLU A 95 -27.27 9.40 36.97
CA GLU A 95 -26.97 8.67 35.73
C GLU A 95 -26.76 7.16 35.95
N LEU A 96 -26.38 6.72 37.15
CA LEU A 96 -26.13 5.32 37.47
C LEU A 96 -27.42 4.61 37.91
N GLU A 97 -28.25 5.27 38.71
CA GLU A 97 -29.60 4.79 39.07
C GLU A 97 -30.48 4.63 37.81
N GLY A 98 -30.50 5.64 36.94
CA GLY A 98 -31.25 5.57 35.67
C GLY A 98 -30.76 4.46 34.73
N LEU A 99 -29.47 4.11 34.77
CA LEU A 99 -28.95 2.96 34.04
C LEU A 99 -29.40 1.63 34.67
N SER A 100 -29.43 1.53 36.01
CA SER A 100 -29.91 0.33 36.71
C SER A 100 -31.36 0.01 36.35
N GLU A 101 -32.24 1.02 36.35
CA GLU A 101 -33.64 0.83 35.93
C GLU A 101 -33.77 0.31 34.49
N LEU A 102 -32.88 0.74 33.58
CA LEU A 102 -32.89 0.28 32.19
C LEU A 102 -32.43 -1.18 32.07
N VAL A 103 -31.45 -1.60 32.88
CA VAL A 103 -31.02 -3.00 32.97
C VAL A 103 -32.18 -3.87 33.46
N ASP A 104 -32.85 -3.48 34.54
CA ASP A 104 -33.99 -4.22 35.08
C ASP A 104 -35.13 -4.36 34.05
N LYS A 105 -35.43 -3.29 33.30
CA LYS A 105 -36.46 -3.31 32.24
C LYS A 105 -36.07 -4.21 31.05
N VAL A 106 -34.80 -4.24 30.63
CA VAL A 106 -34.27 -5.15 29.60
C VAL A 106 -34.23 -6.61 30.07
N CYS A 107 -33.94 -6.85 31.35
CA CYS A 107 -33.93 -8.18 31.96
C CYS A 107 -35.33 -8.70 32.31
N SER A 108 -36.34 -7.83 32.42
CA SER A 108 -37.74 -8.20 32.64
C SER A 108 -38.34 -9.08 31.53
N ASP A 109 -39.50 -9.70 31.79
CA ASP A 109 -40.27 -10.46 30.79
C ASP A 109 -41.33 -9.63 30.04
N ASP A 110 -41.60 -8.38 30.44
CA ASP A 110 -42.54 -7.51 29.72
C ASP A 110 -41.90 -6.97 28.44
N THR A 111 -42.46 -7.37 27.30
CA THR A 111 -42.06 -6.93 25.97
C THR A 111 -42.11 -5.40 25.80
N THR A 112 -43.01 -4.71 26.49
CA THR A 112 -43.16 -3.25 26.41
C THR A 112 -41.95 -2.57 27.06
N SER A 113 -41.67 -2.93 28.32
CA SER A 113 -40.50 -2.50 29.09
C SER A 113 -39.18 -2.86 28.40
N GLN A 114 -39.06 -4.07 27.83
CA GLN A 114 -37.91 -4.48 27.03
C GLN A 114 -37.67 -3.53 25.84
N LEU A 115 -38.72 -3.19 25.09
CA LEU A 115 -38.63 -2.31 23.92
C LEU A 115 -38.31 -0.87 24.33
N GLU A 116 -39.05 -0.30 25.28
CA GLU A 116 -38.83 1.06 25.79
C GLU A 116 -37.42 1.26 26.33
N ALA A 117 -36.88 0.29 27.06
CA ALA A 117 -35.53 0.34 27.58
C ALA A 117 -34.48 0.15 26.48
N THR A 118 -34.68 -0.76 25.52
CA THR A 118 -33.76 -0.94 24.38
C THR A 118 -33.67 0.34 23.52
N VAL A 119 -34.80 1.02 23.29
CA VAL A 119 -34.84 2.34 22.62
C VAL A 119 -34.05 3.40 23.40
N GLN A 120 -34.08 3.35 24.74
CA GLN A 120 -33.31 4.27 25.59
C GLN A 120 -31.81 3.93 25.59
N PHE A 121 -31.43 2.66 25.65
CA PHE A 121 -30.04 2.22 25.44
C PHE A 121 -29.48 2.68 24.09
N ARG A 122 -30.27 2.60 22.99
CA ARG A 122 -29.85 3.13 21.69
C ARG A 122 -29.56 4.63 21.77
N LYS A 123 -30.48 5.41 22.34
CA LYS A 123 -30.35 6.87 22.48
C LYS A 123 -29.13 7.27 23.31
N LEU A 124 -28.84 6.53 24.39
CA LEU A 124 -27.63 6.74 25.20
C LEU A 124 -26.34 6.47 24.39
N LEU A 125 -26.36 5.51 23.47
CA LEU A 125 -25.24 5.19 22.57
C LEU A 125 -25.14 6.11 21.33
N SER A 126 -26.08 7.04 21.15
CA SER A 126 -26.02 8.09 20.12
C SER A 126 -25.24 9.33 20.57
N ASP A 127 -25.00 9.51 21.87
CA ASP A 127 -24.12 10.55 22.41
C ASP A 127 -22.64 10.14 22.21
N GLU A 128 -21.78 11.06 21.77
CA GLU A 128 -20.39 10.75 21.32
C GLU A 128 -19.40 10.46 22.48
N LYS A 129 -19.91 9.99 23.64
CA LYS A 129 -19.17 9.82 24.90
C LYS A 129 -18.81 8.35 25.17
N ASN A 130 -17.53 8.00 24.99
CA ASN A 130 -17.01 6.66 25.32
C ASN A 130 -17.29 6.22 26.79
N SER A 131 -17.44 7.17 27.72
CA SER A 131 -17.84 6.87 29.12
C SER A 131 -19.20 6.19 29.23
N THR A 132 -20.17 6.53 28.37
CA THR A 132 -21.51 5.91 28.35
C THR A 132 -21.43 4.47 27.87
N VAL A 133 -20.62 4.20 26.83
CA VAL A 133 -20.41 2.85 26.30
C VAL A 133 -19.77 1.94 27.36
N ILE A 134 -18.78 2.45 28.10
CA ILE A 134 -18.15 1.75 29.24
C ILE A 134 -19.17 1.42 30.34
N LYS A 135 -20.06 2.35 30.70
CA LYS A 135 -21.12 2.10 31.69
C LYS A 135 -22.05 0.95 31.24
N ILE A 136 -22.50 0.98 29.98
CA ILE A 136 -23.43 -0.01 29.41
C ILE A 136 -22.77 -1.40 29.33
N ILE A 137 -21.51 -1.51 28.92
CA ILE A 137 -20.78 -2.78 28.87
C ILE A 137 -20.61 -3.39 30.27
N ARG A 138 -20.32 -2.57 31.29
CA ARG A 138 -20.20 -3.01 32.69
C ARG A 138 -21.51 -3.48 33.31
N ALA A 139 -22.65 -3.25 32.66
CA ALA A 139 -23.96 -3.72 33.09
C ALA A 139 -24.33 -5.10 32.50
N ASP A 140 -23.45 -5.73 31.72
CA ASP A 140 -23.58 -7.09 31.14
C ASP A 140 -24.89 -7.34 30.35
N VAL A 141 -25.42 -6.29 29.72
CA VAL A 141 -26.66 -6.35 28.91
C VAL A 141 -26.44 -6.86 27.47
N LEU A 142 -25.19 -7.00 27.02
CA LEU A 142 -24.85 -7.42 25.65
C LEU A 142 -25.44 -8.80 25.27
N PRO A 143 -25.36 -9.85 26.11
CA PRO A 143 -25.98 -11.14 25.82
C PRO A 143 -27.51 -11.08 25.70
N ARG A 144 -28.17 -10.17 26.42
CA ARG A 144 -29.63 -9.98 26.37
C ARG A 144 -30.06 -9.25 25.10
N PHE A 145 -29.31 -8.25 24.64
CA PHE A 145 -29.53 -7.68 23.30
C PHE A 145 -29.26 -8.69 22.19
N ALA A 146 -28.24 -9.55 22.34
CA ALA A 146 -28.02 -10.65 21.41
C ALA A 146 -29.22 -11.63 21.41
N GLU A 147 -29.77 -11.99 22.56
CA GLU A 147 -30.99 -12.82 22.67
C GLU A 147 -32.20 -12.18 21.98
N PHE A 148 -32.40 -10.87 22.10
CA PHE A 148 -33.47 -10.14 21.44
C PHE A 148 -33.46 -10.24 19.91
N LEU A 149 -32.29 -10.47 19.30
CA LEU A 149 -32.19 -10.72 17.85
C LEU A 149 -32.99 -11.96 17.40
N SER A 150 -33.14 -12.98 18.27
CA SER A 150 -33.93 -14.20 17.99
C SER A 150 -35.43 -14.04 18.30
N ARG A 151 -35.92 -12.84 18.65
CA ARG A 151 -37.34 -12.62 18.97
C ARG A 151 -38.17 -12.28 17.70
N HIS A 152 -38.26 -13.22 16.76
CA HIS A 152 -38.88 -13.02 15.43
C HIS A 152 -40.35 -12.54 15.42
N ALA A 153 -41.09 -12.73 16.52
CA ALA A 153 -42.44 -12.19 16.69
C ALA A 153 -42.46 -10.68 17.00
N LEU A 154 -41.30 -10.08 17.32
CA LEU A 154 -41.13 -8.73 17.85
C LEU A 154 -40.13 -7.92 16.96
N PRO A 155 -40.47 -7.63 15.69
CA PRO A 155 -39.55 -7.03 14.73
C PRO A 155 -39.03 -5.65 15.14
N GLN A 156 -39.75 -4.89 15.96
CA GLN A 156 -39.27 -3.62 16.54
C GLN A 156 -38.18 -3.85 17.59
N LEU A 157 -38.33 -4.85 18.46
CA LEU A 157 -37.32 -5.20 19.46
C LEU A 157 -36.05 -5.76 18.81
N GLN A 158 -36.20 -6.60 17.78
CA GLN A 158 -35.07 -7.06 16.95
C GLN A 158 -34.31 -5.90 16.31
N MET A 159 -35.02 -4.89 15.80
CA MET A 159 -34.41 -3.69 15.19
C MET A 159 -33.59 -2.88 16.19
N GLU A 160 -34.22 -2.51 17.31
CA GLU A 160 -33.61 -1.67 18.33
C GLU A 160 -32.42 -2.38 18.99
N ALA A 161 -32.51 -3.69 19.23
CA ALA A 161 -31.39 -4.49 19.73
C ALA A 161 -30.23 -4.58 18.73
N ALA A 162 -30.52 -4.78 17.43
CA ALA A 162 -29.49 -4.75 16.39
C ALA A 162 -28.82 -3.38 16.27
N TRP A 163 -29.57 -2.28 16.45
CA TRP A 163 -29.06 -0.91 16.39
C TRP A 163 -28.20 -0.55 17.63
N VAL A 164 -28.61 -0.99 18.83
CA VAL A 164 -27.77 -0.95 20.04
C VAL A 164 -26.42 -1.64 19.80
N LEU A 165 -26.45 -2.88 19.32
CA LEU A 165 -25.22 -3.65 19.03
C LEU A 165 -24.40 -3.01 17.90
N THR A 166 -25.03 -2.41 16.89
CA THR A 166 -24.36 -1.65 15.82
C THR A 166 -23.58 -0.46 16.39
N ASN A 167 -24.16 0.29 17.33
CA ASN A 167 -23.54 1.47 17.92
C ASN A 167 -22.36 1.14 18.85
N ILE A 168 -22.42 -0.01 19.55
CA ILE A 168 -21.30 -0.53 20.34
C ILE A 168 -20.20 -1.08 19.40
N ALA A 169 -20.55 -1.80 18.33
CA ALA A 169 -19.60 -2.30 17.35
C ALA A 169 -18.93 -1.20 16.49
N ALA A 170 -19.42 0.04 16.55
CA ALA A 170 -18.78 1.22 15.96
C ALA A 170 -17.88 1.97 16.96
N SER A 171 -17.30 1.29 17.94
CA SER A 171 -16.41 1.82 18.99
C SER A 171 -15.32 0.80 19.34
N ASP A 172 -14.40 1.13 20.24
CA ASP A 172 -13.27 0.25 20.67
C ASP A 172 -13.68 -1.11 21.27
N TYR A 173 -14.98 -1.39 21.39
CA TYR A 173 -15.58 -2.57 22.02
C TYR A 173 -16.16 -3.58 21.02
N THR A 174 -15.79 -3.49 19.73
CA THR A 174 -16.24 -4.39 18.65
C THR A 174 -16.17 -5.88 19.00
N LEU A 175 -15.06 -6.31 19.60
CA LEU A 175 -14.80 -7.71 19.94
C LEU A 175 -15.85 -8.25 20.93
N LEU A 176 -16.30 -7.45 21.90
CA LEU A 176 -17.33 -7.86 22.86
C LEU A 176 -18.69 -8.06 22.19
N VAL A 177 -18.97 -7.38 21.08
CA VAL A 177 -20.18 -7.61 20.27
C VAL A 177 -20.02 -8.86 19.39
N ALA A 178 -18.80 -9.18 18.94
CA ALA A 178 -18.54 -10.43 18.25
C ALA A 178 -18.70 -11.65 19.19
N GLU A 179 -18.13 -11.57 20.39
CA GLU A 179 -18.05 -12.66 21.36
C GLU A 179 -19.34 -12.89 22.18
N CYS A 180 -20.24 -11.90 22.32
CA CYS A 180 -21.49 -12.06 23.09
C CYS A 180 -22.56 -12.95 22.42
N GLY A 181 -22.23 -13.63 21.32
CA GLY A 181 -23.14 -14.48 20.56
C GLY A 181 -24.16 -13.71 19.72
N ALA A 182 -23.90 -12.43 19.41
CA ALA A 182 -24.72 -11.68 18.46
C ALA A 182 -24.52 -12.17 17.01
N VAL A 183 -23.28 -12.49 16.63
CA VAL A 183 -22.89 -12.86 15.25
C VAL A 183 -23.79 -13.91 14.59
N PRO A 184 -23.99 -15.14 15.13
CA PRO A 184 -24.85 -16.14 14.49
C PRO A 184 -26.27 -15.62 14.21
N ARG A 185 -26.82 -14.84 15.13
CA ARG A 185 -28.17 -14.27 15.03
C ARG A 185 -28.23 -13.11 14.04
N LEU A 186 -27.19 -12.28 13.98
CA LEU A 186 -27.06 -11.23 12.95
C LEU A 186 -26.96 -11.85 11.55
N VAL A 187 -26.23 -12.97 11.40
CA VAL A 187 -26.16 -13.73 10.15
C VAL A 187 -27.53 -14.32 9.78
N GLU A 188 -28.28 -14.88 10.74
CA GLU A 188 -29.66 -15.35 10.53
C GLU A 188 -30.61 -14.20 10.11
N LEU A 189 -30.48 -13.01 10.72
CA LEU A 189 -31.30 -11.84 10.39
C LEU A 189 -31.11 -11.32 8.96
N LEU A 190 -30.05 -11.72 8.24
CA LEU A 190 -29.92 -11.49 6.79
C LEU A 190 -30.99 -12.24 5.99
N GLY A 191 -31.58 -13.31 6.53
CA GLY A 191 -32.76 -13.99 5.98
C GLY A 191 -34.11 -13.32 6.31
N SER A 192 -34.13 -12.27 7.14
CA SER A 192 -35.38 -11.65 7.62
C SER A 192 -36.25 -11.11 6.47
N PRO A 193 -37.59 -11.30 6.49
CA PRO A 193 -38.48 -10.69 5.50
C PRO A 193 -38.44 -9.15 5.56
N ASN A 194 -38.20 -8.58 6.75
CA ASN A 194 -38.14 -7.13 6.94
C ASN A 194 -36.81 -6.56 6.41
N ALA A 195 -36.90 -5.74 5.35
CA ALA A 195 -35.74 -5.14 4.70
C ALA A 195 -34.90 -4.24 5.62
N ASN A 196 -35.53 -3.56 6.58
CA ASN A 196 -34.83 -2.70 7.52
C ASN A 196 -34.03 -3.53 8.55
N ILE A 197 -34.56 -4.68 8.99
CA ILE A 197 -33.84 -5.60 9.89
C ILE A 197 -32.62 -6.20 9.18
N ARG A 198 -32.78 -6.61 7.90
CA ARG A 198 -31.63 -7.04 7.08
C ARG A 198 -30.58 -5.92 7.00
N HIS A 199 -30.99 -4.68 6.70
CA HIS A 199 -30.08 -3.54 6.58
C HIS A 199 -29.31 -3.26 7.88
N GLN A 200 -29.98 -3.30 9.03
CA GLN A 200 -29.33 -3.13 10.34
C GLN A 200 -28.34 -4.26 10.65
N ALA A 201 -28.70 -5.51 10.32
CA ALA A 201 -27.82 -6.66 10.50
C ALA A 201 -26.57 -6.56 9.61
N ILE A 202 -26.71 -6.18 8.33
CA ILE A 202 -25.58 -5.91 7.42
C ILE A 202 -24.66 -4.83 8.00
N TRP A 203 -25.21 -3.75 8.58
CA TRP A 203 -24.40 -2.69 9.19
C TRP A 203 -23.63 -3.21 10.41
N CYS A 204 -24.30 -3.90 11.34
CA CYS A 204 -23.65 -4.46 12.53
C CYS A 204 -22.51 -5.42 12.14
N LEU A 205 -22.76 -6.34 11.19
CA LEU A 205 -21.74 -7.26 10.67
C LEU A 205 -20.61 -6.50 9.95
N GLY A 206 -20.92 -5.43 9.21
CA GLY A 206 -19.94 -4.59 8.52
C GLY A 206 -19.04 -3.79 9.46
N ASN A 207 -19.56 -3.34 10.61
CA ASN A 207 -18.78 -2.74 11.70
C ASN A 207 -17.84 -3.79 12.32
N ILE A 208 -18.36 -4.98 12.65
CA ILE A 208 -17.55 -6.09 13.20
C ILE A 208 -16.43 -6.48 12.22
N ALA A 209 -16.70 -6.52 10.92
CA ALA A 209 -15.70 -6.80 9.91
C ALA A 209 -14.65 -5.67 9.73
N ALA A 210 -14.97 -4.41 10.05
CA ALA A 210 -14.10 -3.25 9.84
C ALA A 210 -12.90 -3.15 10.79
N ASP A 211 -12.89 -3.96 11.85
CA ASP A 211 -11.98 -3.79 12.99
C ASP A 211 -10.91 -4.90 13.05
N LEU A 212 -10.78 -5.61 14.19
CA LEU A 212 -9.74 -6.62 14.40
C LEU A 212 -9.85 -7.82 13.44
N PRO A 213 -8.74 -8.49 13.09
CA PRO A 213 -8.76 -9.75 12.36
C PRO A 213 -9.63 -10.82 13.05
N SER A 214 -9.51 -10.96 14.38
CA SER A 214 -10.32 -11.88 15.18
C SER A 214 -11.82 -11.64 15.06
N CYS A 215 -12.26 -10.38 14.91
CA CYS A 215 -13.65 -10.06 14.63
C CYS A 215 -14.11 -10.60 13.27
N ARG A 216 -13.26 -10.59 12.24
CA ARG A 216 -13.55 -11.23 10.94
C ARG A 216 -13.49 -12.75 11.01
N ASP A 217 -12.55 -13.31 11.76
CA ASP A 217 -12.44 -14.76 11.96
C ASP A 217 -13.75 -15.32 12.55
N ILE A 218 -14.29 -14.69 13.61
CA ILE A 218 -15.60 -15.04 14.20
C ILE A 218 -16.75 -14.93 13.18
N LEU A 219 -16.72 -13.95 12.26
CA LEU A 219 -17.74 -13.82 11.21
C LEU A 219 -17.64 -14.95 10.16
N PHE A 220 -16.42 -15.41 9.84
CA PHE A 220 -16.20 -16.53 8.94
C PHE A 220 -16.58 -17.87 9.56
N GLU A 221 -16.27 -18.12 10.83
CA GLU A 221 -16.70 -19.30 11.59
C GLU A 221 -18.23 -19.48 11.57
N HIS A 222 -18.97 -18.36 11.60
CA HIS A 222 -20.44 -18.34 11.51
C HIS A 222 -20.99 -18.23 10.07
N GLY A 223 -20.14 -18.40 9.05
CA GLY A 223 -20.56 -18.55 7.66
C GLY A 223 -21.16 -17.31 6.99
N VAL A 224 -20.82 -16.10 7.46
CA VAL A 224 -21.43 -14.80 7.02
C VAL A 224 -21.51 -14.59 5.50
N VAL A 225 -20.59 -15.16 4.74
CA VAL A 225 -20.35 -14.80 3.33
C VAL A 225 -21.57 -15.08 2.46
N THR A 226 -22.13 -16.30 2.50
CA THR A 226 -23.27 -16.67 1.63
C THR A 226 -24.56 -15.90 1.99
N PRO A 227 -24.95 -15.75 3.27
CA PRO A 227 -26.07 -14.89 3.65
C PRO A 227 -25.88 -13.41 3.28
N LEU A 228 -24.66 -12.87 3.33
CA LEU A 228 -24.36 -11.50 2.88
C LEU A 228 -24.46 -11.37 1.35
N LEU A 229 -23.93 -12.34 0.59
CA LEU A 229 -24.03 -12.32 -0.88
C LEU A 229 -25.49 -12.37 -1.36
N SER A 230 -26.40 -13.03 -0.62
CA SER A 230 -27.84 -13.04 -0.94
C SER A 230 -28.58 -11.69 -0.77
N GLN A 231 -27.88 -10.64 -0.31
CA GLN A 231 -28.43 -9.29 -0.21
C GLN A 231 -28.28 -8.48 -1.50
N PHE A 232 -27.39 -8.88 -2.41
CA PHE A 232 -27.17 -8.21 -3.69
C PHE A 232 -28.19 -8.71 -4.72
N ARG A 233 -29.37 -8.09 -4.71
CA ARG A 233 -30.48 -8.37 -5.63
C ARG A 233 -30.80 -7.15 -6.48
N GLU A 234 -31.33 -7.39 -7.68
CA GLU A 234 -31.70 -6.34 -8.65
C GLU A 234 -32.71 -5.31 -8.10
N ASP A 235 -33.61 -5.74 -7.19
CA ASP A 235 -34.63 -4.90 -6.57
C ASP A 235 -34.13 -4.08 -5.37
N MET A 236 -32.87 -4.24 -4.96
CA MET A 236 -32.39 -3.77 -3.67
C MET A 236 -32.06 -2.27 -3.67
N LYS A 237 -32.58 -1.55 -2.67
CA LYS A 237 -32.41 -0.10 -2.58
C LYS A 237 -30.94 0.30 -2.41
N ILE A 238 -30.49 1.32 -3.16
CA ILE A 238 -29.10 1.82 -3.15
C ILE A 238 -28.49 2.01 -1.74
N PRO A 239 -29.19 2.55 -0.71
CA PRO A 239 -28.63 2.64 0.64
C PRO A 239 -28.25 1.29 1.26
N VAL A 240 -29.04 0.23 1.00
CA VAL A 240 -28.77 -1.13 1.48
C VAL A 240 -27.59 -1.73 0.71
N LEU A 241 -27.55 -1.55 -0.61
CA LEU A 241 -26.43 -1.99 -1.46
C LEU A 241 -25.10 -1.31 -1.08
N ARG A 242 -25.11 -0.01 -0.74
CA ARG A 242 -23.94 0.70 -0.18
C ARG A 242 -23.44 0.04 1.11
N THR A 243 -24.34 -0.25 2.05
CA THR A 243 -23.96 -0.91 3.32
C THR A 243 -23.48 -2.35 3.11
N ALA A 244 -24.10 -3.10 2.18
CA ALA A 244 -23.69 -4.46 1.84
C ALA A 244 -22.33 -4.53 1.14
N MET A 245 -22.10 -3.70 0.11
CA MET A 245 -20.82 -3.63 -0.60
C MET A 245 -19.69 -3.20 0.35
N TRP A 246 -19.96 -2.23 1.23
CA TRP A 246 -19.03 -1.85 2.27
C TRP A 246 -18.69 -3.00 3.23
N ALA A 247 -19.69 -3.69 3.78
CA ALA A 247 -19.49 -4.83 4.68
C ALA A 247 -18.70 -5.96 4.01
N LEU A 248 -18.99 -6.26 2.73
CA LEU A 248 -18.25 -7.23 1.92
C LEU A 248 -16.80 -6.81 1.69
N SER A 249 -16.54 -5.53 1.42
CA SER A 249 -15.18 -4.97 1.29
C SER A 249 -14.37 -5.04 2.58
N ASN A 250 -15.04 -5.02 3.73
CA ASN A 250 -14.41 -5.17 5.04
C ASN A 250 -14.13 -6.64 5.34
N LEU A 251 -15.06 -7.56 5.04
CA LEU A 251 -14.79 -9.01 5.17
C LEU A 251 -13.59 -9.44 4.32
N CYS A 252 -13.47 -8.90 3.11
CA CYS A 252 -12.30 -9.16 2.25
C CYS A 252 -11.00 -8.49 2.76
N PHE A 253 -11.03 -7.68 3.83
CA PHE A 253 -9.84 -6.95 4.31
C PHE A 253 -8.83 -7.87 5.02
N GLY A 254 -7.81 -8.28 4.27
CA GLY A 254 -6.69 -9.09 4.76
C GLY A 254 -6.60 -10.41 4.02
N LYS A 255 -6.23 -11.48 4.74
CA LYS A 255 -6.23 -12.84 4.20
C LYS A 255 -7.62 -13.46 4.40
N LEU A 256 -8.19 -14.05 3.35
CA LEU A 256 -9.41 -14.84 3.44
C LEU A 256 -9.08 -16.29 3.92
N PRO A 257 -9.98 -16.93 4.68
CA PRO A 257 -9.93 -18.38 4.93
C PRO A 257 -10.01 -19.19 3.62
N ALA A 258 -9.44 -20.39 3.60
CA ALA A 258 -9.35 -21.23 2.41
C ALA A 258 -10.73 -21.77 1.95
N GLU A 259 -11.70 -21.74 2.85
CA GLU A 259 -13.08 -22.17 2.68
C GLU A 259 -13.93 -21.10 1.95
N VAL A 260 -13.45 -19.84 1.90
CA VAL A 260 -14.17 -18.73 1.27
C VAL A 260 -13.95 -18.74 -0.24
N GLN A 261 -14.98 -19.12 -0.98
CA GLN A 261 -14.95 -19.10 -2.44
C GLN A 261 -14.96 -17.65 -2.96
N VAL A 262 -13.88 -17.26 -3.64
CA VAL A 262 -13.72 -15.91 -4.22
C VAL A 262 -14.67 -15.67 -5.39
N LYS A 263 -14.95 -16.69 -6.22
CA LYS A 263 -15.74 -16.53 -7.46
C LYS A 263 -17.15 -15.93 -7.24
N PRO A 264 -17.98 -16.40 -6.29
CA PRO A 264 -19.28 -15.75 -6.00
C PRO A 264 -19.17 -14.29 -5.52
N ILE A 265 -18.04 -13.90 -4.91
CA ILE A 265 -17.78 -12.50 -4.53
C ILE A 265 -17.48 -11.68 -5.80
N LEU A 266 -16.67 -12.22 -6.71
CA LEU A 266 -16.34 -11.56 -7.98
C LEU A 266 -17.52 -11.47 -8.95
N GLU A 267 -18.44 -12.44 -8.94
CA GLU A 267 -19.69 -12.39 -9.71
C GLU A 267 -20.60 -11.22 -9.28
N ILE A 268 -20.56 -10.81 -8.00
CA ILE A 268 -21.23 -9.59 -7.51
C ILE A 268 -20.40 -8.33 -7.84
N VAL A 269 -19.08 -8.37 -7.62
CA VAL A 269 -18.20 -7.22 -7.83
C VAL A 269 -18.16 -6.80 -9.31
N SER A 270 -18.11 -7.74 -10.27
CA SER A 270 -18.10 -7.44 -11.71
C SER A 270 -19.38 -6.74 -12.19
N GLN A 271 -20.52 -6.97 -11.53
CA GLN A 271 -21.74 -6.21 -11.74
C GLN A 271 -21.64 -4.81 -11.11
N LEU A 272 -21.23 -4.73 -9.84
CA LEU A 272 -21.27 -3.48 -9.07
C LEU A 272 -20.20 -2.45 -9.46
N ILE A 273 -19.10 -2.82 -10.11
CA ILE A 273 -18.17 -1.87 -10.75
C ILE A 273 -18.78 -1.10 -11.93
N HIS A 274 -19.99 -1.45 -12.37
CA HIS A 274 -20.77 -0.70 -13.37
C HIS A 274 -21.84 0.21 -12.73
N SER A 275 -21.89 0.31 -11.40
CA SER A 275 -22.86 1.15 -10.68
C SER A 275 -22.63 2.64 -10.94
N ALA A 276 -23.72 3.43 -10.97
CA ALA A 276 -23.64 4.90 -10.99
C ALA A 276 -23.36 5.51 -9.59
N ASP A 277 -23.29 4.69 -8.54
CA ASP A 277 -23.08 5.16 -7.17
C ASP A 277 -21.61 5.08 -6.74
N GLU A 278 -20.97 6.24 -6.51
CA GLU A 278 -19.55 6.31 -6.16
C GLU A 278 -19.16 5.51 -4.90
N LYS A 279 -20.07 5.38 -3.91
CA LYS A 279 -19.78 4.62 -2.69
C LYS A 279 -19.76 3.11 -2.97
N ILE A 280 -20.71 2.62 -3.79
CA ILE A 280 -20.69 1.23 -4.29
C ILE A 280 -19.45 0.99 -5.16
N LEU A 281 -19.14 1.87 -6.12
CA LEU A 281 -17.96 1.76 -6.98
C LEU A 281 -16.66 1.67 -6.17
N ALA A 282 -16.47 2.57 -5.19
CA ALA A 282 -15.25 2.62 -4.40
C ALA A 282 -15.07 1.36 -3.52
N ASP A 283 -16.11 0.92 -2.80
CA ASP A 283 -16.02 -0.28 -1.96
C ASP A 283 -15.95 -1.59 -2.80
N ALA A 284 -16.52 -1.61 -4.02
CA ALA A 284 -16.31 -2.70 -4.99
C ALA A 284 -14.85 -2.76 -5.48
N CYS A 285 -14.25 -1.63 -5.84
CA CYS A 285 -12.84 -1.58 -6.27
C CYS A 285 -11.86 -1.89 -5.12
N TRP A 286 -12.17 -1.48 -3.88
CA TRP A 286 -11.44 -1.93 -2.69
C TRP A 286 -11.50 -3.45 -2.53
N THR A 287 -12.65 -4.07 -2.82
CA THR A 287 -12.82 -5.52 -2.74
C THR A 287 -11.92 -6.26 -3.74
N VAL A 288 -11.80 -5.76 -4.99
CA VAL A 288 -10.81 -6.28 -5.97
C VAL A 288 -9.39 -6.16 -5.43
N TYR A 289 -9.00 -4.98 -4.91
CA TYR A 289 -7.66 -4.74 -4.38
C TYR A 289 -7.27 -5.74 -3.27
N TYR A 290 -8.18 -6.08 -2.35
CA TYR A 290 -7.88 -7.07 -1.32
C TYR A 290 -7.86 -8.51 -1.84
N ILE A 291 -8.79 -8.88 -2.71
CA ILE A 291 -8.84 -10.22 -3.29
C ILE A 291 -7.53 -10.55 -4.03
N CYS A 292 -7.05 -9.64 -4.88
CA CYS A 292 -5.76 -9.80 -5.59
C CYS A 292 -4.53 -9.84 -4.66
N GLY A 293 -4.62 -9.29 -3.45
CA GLY A 293 -3.51 -9.28 -2.47
C GLY A 293 -3.60 -10.36 -1.38
N GLY A 294 -4.77 -11.00 -1.21
CA GLY A 294 -5.06 -11.91 -0.09
C GLY A 294 -5.26 -13.38 -0.46
N VAL A 295 -5.43 -13.70 -1.74
CA VAL A 295 -5.68 -15.07 -2.24
C VAL A 295 -4.81 -15.39 -3.45
N ASP A 296 -4.12 -16.54 -3.42
CA ASP A 296 -3.32 -17.02 -4.55
C ASP A 296 -4.21 -17.38 -5.75
N GLY A 297 -3.78 -17.00 -6.96
CA GLY A 297 -4.55 -17.20 -8.20
C GLY A 297 -5.59 -16.11 -8.49
N ALA A 298 -6.03 -15.34 -7.49
CA ALA A 298 -7.18 -14.45 -7.62
C ALA A 298 -7.03 -13.28 -8.60
N ILE A 299 -5.80 -12.94 -9.01
CA ILE A 299 -5.56 -12.04 -10.15
C ILE A 299 -6.21 -12.61 -11.42
N GLN A 300 -6.08 -13.91 -11.67
CA GLN A 300 -6.72 -14.58 -12.81
C GLN A 300 -8.25 -14.59 -12.67
N ASP A 301 -8.77 -14.93 -11.48
CA ASP A 301 -10.22 -14.93 -11.25
C ASP A 301 -10.86 -13.55 -11.53
N VAL A 302 -10.15 -12.45 -11.23
CA VAL A 302 -10.58 -11.07 -11.50
C VAL A 302 -10.55 -10.72 -13.00
N LEU A 303 -9.58 -11.25 -13.75
CA LEU A 303 -9.53 -11.09 -15.22
C LEU A 303 -10.62 -11.94 -15.89
N ASP A 304 -10.79 -13.19 -15.48
CA ASP A 304 -11.79 -14.13 -15.99
C ASP A 304 -13.23 -13.68 -15.66
N ALA A 305 -13.43 -12.99 -14.52
CA ALA A 305 -14.69 -12.31 -14.18
C ALA A 305 -14.97 -11.04 -15.01
N GLY A 306 -14.08 -10.67 -15.95
CA GLY A 306 -14.28 -9.55 -16.88
C GLY A 306 -14.19 -8.16 -16.25
N ALA A 307 -13.56 -8.02 -15.07
CA ALA A 307 -13.50 -6.74 -14.37
C ALA A 307 -12.52 -5.72 -14.99
N CYS A 308 -11.48 -6.20 -15.68
CA CYS A 308 -10.38 -5.37 -16.20
C CYS A 308 -10.80 -4.17 -17.08
N PRO A 309 -11.67 -4.32 -18.11
CA PRO A 309 -12.02 -3.21 -18.99
C PRO A 309 -12.65 -2.03 -18.23
N GLN A 310 -13.53 -2.33 -17.28
CA GLN A 310 -14.22 -1.32 -16.48
C GLN A 310 -13.29 -0.71 -15.41
N LEU A 311 -12.37 -1.49 -14.82
CA LEU A 311 -11.34 -0.94 -13.93
C LEU A 311 -10.44 0.05 -14.69
N VAL A 312 -10.02 -0.24 -15.92
CA VAL A 312 -9.22 0.69 -16.73
C VAL A 312 -10.03 1.94 -17.11
N ASN A 313 -11.31 1.79 -17.49
CA ASN A 313 -12.22 2.92 -17.74
C ASN A 313 -12.33 3.85 -16.51
N LEU A 314 -12.46 3.28 -15.31
CA LEU A 314 -12.57 4.02 -14.06
C LEU A 314 -11.27 4.76 -13.65
N LEU A 315 -10.11 4.53 -14.28
CA LEU A 315 -8.92 5.39 -14.09
C LEU A 315 -9.15 6.85 -14.54
N MET A 316 -10.15 7.07 -15.40
CA MET A 316 -10.53 8.41 -15.87
C MET A 316 -11.74 9.00 -15.11
N HIS A 317 -12.18 8.34 -14.03
CA HIS A 317 -13.30 8.81 -13.22
C HIS A 317 -12.97 10.13 -12.49
N ALA A 318 -13.93 11.06 -12.46
CA ALA A 318 -13.71 12.41 -11.93
C ALA A 318 -13.52 12.45 -10.41
N SER A 319 -14.14 11.51 -9.67
CA SER A 319 -14.09 11.47 -8.21
C SER A 319 -12.90 10.68 -7.68
N ALA A 320 -12.06 11.35 -6.88
CA ALA A 320 -10.82 10.80 -6.32
C ALA A 320 -11.06 9.62 -5.35
N THR A 321 -12.25 9.53 -4.75
CA THR A 321 -12.67 8.43 -3.86
C THR A 321 -12.81 7.10 -4.60
N VAL A 322 -13.13 7.16 -5.90
CA VAL A 322 -13.18 6.00 -6.81
C VAL A 322 -11.82 5.75 -7.45
N LEU A 323 -11.11 6.81 -7.86
CA LEU A 323 -9.81 6.69 -8.54
C LEU A 323 -8.74 5.98 -7.68
N LEU A 324 -8.69 6.25 -6.36
CA LEU A 324 -7.71 5.64 -5.46
C LEU A 324 -7.82 4.10 -5.36
N PRO A 325 -8.98 3.50 -5.01
CA PRO A 325 -9.10 2.04 -5.00
C PRO A 325 -8.94 1.41 -6.38
N VAL A 326 -9.36 2.09 -7.47
CA VAL A 326 -9.18 1.60 -8.84
C VAL A 326 -7.71 1.47 -9.21
N ILE A 327 -6.90 2.53 -9.01
CA ILE A 327 -5.48 2.46 -9.35
C ILE A 327 -4.70 1.50 -8.45
N MET A 328 -5.10 1.37 -7.17
CA MET A 328 -4.51 0.37 -6.28
C MET A 328 -4.87 -1.07 -6.70
N ALA A 329 -6.11 -1.34 -7.12
CA ALA A 329 -6.52 -2.64 -7.65
C ALA A 329 -5.73 -3.00 -8.93
N LEU A 330 -5.55 -2.04 -9.84
CA LEU A 330 -4.74 -2.23 -11.05
C LEU A 330 -3.24 -2.38 -10.74
N ALA A 331 -2.73 -1.77 -9.66
CA ALA A 331 -1.37 -2.03 -9.18
C ALA A 331 -1.20 -3.51 -8.76
N ARG A 332 -2.11 -4.06 -7.96
CA ARG A 332 -2.11 -5.50 -7.59
C ARG A 332 -2.18 -6.42 -8.81
N ILE A 333 -3.06 -6.13 -9.77
CA ILE A 333 -3.19 -6.92 -11.00
C ILE A 333 -1.89 -6.85 -11.84
N SER A 334 -1.25 -5.67 -11.91
CA SER A 334 0.04 -5.51 -12.60
C SER A 334 1.19 -6.29 -11.96
N ALA A 335 1.06 -6.71 -10.70
CA ALA A 335 2.04 -7.55 -10.01
C ALA A 335 1.94 -9.05 -10.37
N GLY A 336 1.04 -9.41 -11.29
CA GLY A 336 0.87 -10.75 -11.85
C GLY A 336 1.99 -11.20 -12.81
N ASP A 337 1.71 -12.25 -13.57
CA ASP A 337 2.59 -12.71 -14.65
C ASP A 337 2.44 -11.88 -15.94
N ASP A 338 3.26 -12.17 -16.95
CA ASP A 338 3.32 -11.37 -18.18
C ASP A 338 2.04 -11.51 -19.04
N ALA A 339 1.27 -12.59 -18.93
CA ALA A 339 -0.01 -12.73 -19.63
C ALA A 339 -1.11 -11.94 -18.89
N GLN A 340 -1.10 -11.93 -17.56
CA GLN A 340 -2.00 -11.10 -16.74
C GLN A 340 -1.73 -9.60 -16.97
N VAL A 341 -0.45 -9.22 -17.08
CA VAL A 341 -0.01 -7.87 -17.48
C VAL A 341 -0.45 -7.53 -18.90
N GLN A 342 -0.41 -8.48 -19.84
CA GLN A 342 -0.84 -8.26 -21.23
C GLN A 342 -2.32 -7.84 -21.33
N VAL A 343 -3.21 -8.43 -20.53
CA VAL A 343 -4.64 -8.07 -20.50
C VAL A 343 -4.84 -6.60 -20.07
N LEU A 344 -3.99 -6.06 -19.18
CA LEU A 344 -4.04 -4.63 -18.82
C LEU A 344 -3.68 -3.72 -20.00
N ILE A 345 -2.67 -4.11 -20.78
CA ILE A 345 -2.17 -3.36 -21.94
C ILE A 345 -3.23 -3.34 -23.05
N GLU A 346 -3.85 -4.49 -23.34
CA GLU A 346 -4.91 -4.64 -24.34
C GLU A 346 -6.17 -3.85 -24.01
N ASN A 347 -6.47 -3.67 -22.71
CA ASN A 347 -7.52 -2.77 -22.24
C ASN A 347 -7.11 -1.27 -22.23
N GLY A 348 -5.89 -0.94 -22.69
CA GLY A 348 -5.45 0.44 -22.90
C GLY A 348 -4.93 1.17 -21.67
N VAL A 349 -4.55 0.47 -20.59
CA VAL A 349 -4.18 1.07 -19.29
C VAL A 349 -3.10 2.15 -19.42
N LEU A 350 -2.14 1.97 -20.34
CA LEU A 350 -1.00 2.87 -20.54
C LEU A 350 -1.43 4.29 -20.98
N ASN A 351 -2.50 4.40 -21.78
CA ASN A 351 -3.06 5.69 -22.22
C ASN A 351 -3.73 6.46 -21.08
N CYS A 352 -4.25 5.75 -20.07
CA CYS A 352 -4.76 6.36 -18.85
C CYS A 352 -3.59 6.78 -17.94
N LEU A 353 -2.60 5.90 -17.75
CA LEU A 353 -1.41 6.16 -16.94
C LEU A 353 -0.61 7.38 -17.44
N ALA A 354 -0.40 7.52 -18.75
CA ALA A 354 0.24 8.70 -19.35
C ALA A 354 -0.46 10.01 -18.92
N GLN A 355 -1.81 10.04 -18.94
CA GLN A 355 -2.60 11.20 -18.51
C GLN A 355 -2.53 11.45 -16.99
N LEU A 356 -2.54 10.39 -16.17
CA LEU A 356 -2.44 10.50 -14.71
C LEU A 356 -1.06 11.01 -14.25
N LEU A 357 0.01 10.58 -14.92
CA LEU A 357 1.38 11.02 -14.64
C LEU A 357 1.60 12.50 -15.05
N ALA A 358 1.10 12.88 -16.24
CA ALA A 358 1.26 14.22 -16.81
C ALA A 358 0.41 15.31 -16.11
N ARG A 359 -0.76 14.97 -15.56
CA ARG A 359 -1.65 15.91 -14.87
C ARG A 359 -1.28 16.10 -13.39
N ASN A 360 -1.87 17.10 -12.73
CA ASN A 360 -1.60 17.40 -11.32
C ASN A 360 -2.45 16.56 -10.35
N TYR A 361 -2.26 15.24 -10.36
CA TYR A 361 -2.82 14.33 -9.34
C TYR A 361 -1.94 14.24 -8.10
N THR A 362 -2.51 13.79 -6.97
CA THR A 362 -1.84 13.65 -5.68
C THR A 362 -0.70 12.63 -5.70
N MET A 363 0.24 12.74 -4.75
CA MET A 363 1.39 11.84 -4.62
C MET A 363 1.01 10.36 -4.69
N ASN A 364 -0.03 9.94 -3.96
CA ASN A 364 -0.45 8.53 -3.92
C ASN A 364 -0.86 8.02 -5.31
N ILE A 365 -1.62 8.80 -6.08
CA ILE A 365 -2.04 8.41 -7.45
C ILE A 365 -0.82 8.34 -8.37
N LYS A 366 0.09 9.32 -8.31
CA LYS A 366 1.31 9.30 -9.12
C LYS A 366 2.24 8.14 -8.75
N LYS A 367 2.38 7.83 -7.46
CA LYS A 367 3.17 6.70 -6.95
C LYS A 367 2.64 5.37 -7.49
N GLN A 368 1.32 5.14 -7.40
CA GLN A 368 0.69 3.93 -7.95
C GLN A 368 0.75 3.87 -9.49
N ALA A 369 0.63 5.01 -10.18
CA ALA A 369 0.79 5.05 -11.64
C ALA A 369 2.21 4.67 -12.08
N CYS A 370 3.25 5.22 -11.44
CA CYS A 370 4.64 4.82 -11.69
C CYS A 370 4.87 3.34 -11.36
N LEU A 371 4.32 2.82 -10.26
CA LEU A 371 4.43 1.41 -9.87
C LEU A 371 3.86 0.47 -10.95
N ILE A 372 2.65 0.74 -11.45
CA ILE A 372 2.03 -0.05 -12.54
C ILE A 372 2.93 -0.05 -13.78
N VAL A 373 3.42 1.12 -14.22
CA VAL A 373 4.32 1.19 -15.38
C VAL A 373 5.62 0.43 -15.11
N SER A 374 6.16 0.48 -13.89
CA SER A 374 7.36 -0.26 -13.52
C SER A 374 7.18 -1.78 -13.55
N ASN A 375 5.98 -2.28 -13.20
CA ASN A 375 5.64 -3.70 -13.26
C ASN A 375 5.43 -4.18 -14.71
N ILE A 376 4.83 -3.33 -15.57
CA ILE A 376 4.70 -3.58 -17.01
C ILE A 376 6.09 -3.60 -17.67
N ALA A 377 6.95 -2.63 -17.36
CA ALA A 377 8.30 -2.50 -17.90
C ALA A 377 9.29 -3.59 -17.44
N ILE A 378 8.88 -4.49 -16.55
CA ILE A 378 9.60 -5.72 -16.17
C ILE A 378 9.33 -6.89 -17.15
N GLY A 379 8.27 -6.79 -17.97
CA GLY A 379 7.78 -7.86 -18.84
C GLY A 379 8.50 -8.01 -20.18
N SER A 380 7.75 -8.33 -21.24
CA SER A 380 8.33 -8.58 -22.57
C SER A 380 8.83 -7.30 -23.28
N LYS A 381 9.64 -7.47 -24.33
CA LYS A 381 10.06 -6.36 -25.21
C LYS A 381 8.89 -5.66 -25.89
N ASP A 382 7.82 -6.40 -26.18
CA ASP A 382 6.59 -5.90 -26.80
C ASP A 382 5.78 -5.07 -25.78
N GLN A 383 5.81 -5.47 -24.51
CA GLN A 383 5.17 -4.74 -23.40
C GLN A 383 5.91 -3.43 -23.11
N ILE A 384 7.24 -3.40 -23.27
CA ILE A 384 8.05 -2.17 -23.22
C ILE A 384 7.82 -1.30 -24.47
N GLN A 385 7.65 -1.91 -25.66
CA GLN A 385 7.27 -1.15 -26.85
C GLN A 385 5.90 -0.48 -26.64
N ALA A 386 4.92 -1.15 -26.05
CA ALA A 386 3.63 -0.54 -25.73
C ALA A 386 3.75 0.66 -24.75
N VAL A 387 4.67 0.61 -23.77
CA VAL A 387 4.97 1.73 -22.85
C VAL A 387 5.59 2.93 -23.60
N ILE A 388 6.41 2.66 -24.62
CA ILE A 388 7.00 3.65 -25.52
C ILE A 388 5.94 4.26 -26.45
N ASP A 389 5.13 3.43 -27.12
CA ASP A 389 4.08 3.85 -28.06
C ASP A 389 3.01 4.71 -27.37
N ALA A 390 2.60 4.32 -26.16
CA ALA A 390 1.71 5.11 -25.30
C ALA A 390 2.36 6.39 -24.73
N SER A 391 3.60 6.72 -25.13
CA SER A 391 4.34 7.94 -24.79
C SER A 391 4.56 8.16 -23.27
N VAL A 392 4.52 7.10 -22.47
CA VAL A 392 4.56 7.14 -21.00
C VAL A 392 5.93 7.58 -20.47
N ILE A 393 7.00 7.37 -21.24
CA ILE A 393 8.38 7.73 -20.92
C ILE A 393 8.54 9.23 -20.62
N SER A 394 7.92 10.11 -21.42
CA SER A 394 8.07 11.56 -21.27
C SER A 394 7.49 12.09 -19.94
N PRO A 395 6.26 11.73 -19.53
CA PRO A 395 5.76 11.98 -18.17
C PRO A 395 6.69 11.46 -17.06
N LEU A 396 7.27 10.28 -17.16
CA LEU A 396 8.19 9.74 -16.13
C LEU A 396 9.46 10.61 -16.00
N VAL A 397 10.07 11.01 -17.12
CA VAL A 397 11.23 11.91 -17.14
C VAL A 397 10.88 13.31 -16.59
N ALA A 398 9.67 13.80 -16.84
CA ALA A 398 9.19 15.05 -16.24
C ALA A 398 9.02 14.93 -14.72
N LEU A 399 8.49 13.81 -14.22
CA LEU A 399 8.35 13.56 -12.78
C LEU A 399 9.70 13.44 -12.07
N LEU A 400 10.70 12.78 -12.69
CA LEU A 400 12.07 12.72 -12.15
C LEU A 400 12.67 14.10 -11.88
N LYS A 401 12.42 15.08 -12.75
CA LYS A 401 12.91 16.45 -12.57
C LYS A 401 12.13 17.22 -11.49
N THR A 402 10.81 17.09 -11.47
CA THR A 402 9.91 18.05 -10.80
C THR A 402 9.29 17.57 -9.48
N SER A 403 9.38 16.29 -9.15
CA SER A 403 8.61 15.70 -8.05
C SER A 403 9.38 15.61 -6.72
N GLU A 404 8.63 15.32 -5.66
CA GLU A 404 9.13 14.85 -4.37
C GLU A 404 9.85 13.49 -4.49
N THR A 405 10.72 13.21 -3.52
CA THR A 405 11.63 12.04 -3.47
C THR A 405 10.90 10.70 -3.68
N ASP A 406 9.72 10.54 -3.08
CA ASP A 406 8.95 9.29 -3.16
C ASP A 406 8.43 8.98 -4.59
N ILE A 407 8.01 10.00 -5.33
CA ILE A 407 7.57 9.85 -6.73
C ILE A 407 8.78 9.61 -7.64
N LYS A 408 9.91 10.28 -7.34
CA LYS A 408 11.18 10.08 -8.04
C LYS A 408 11.68 8.63 -7.90
N LYS A 409 11.53 7.97 -6.74
CA LYS A 409 11.90 6.55 -6.55
C LYS A 409 11.20 5.65 -7.58
N GLU A 410 9.87 5.73 -7.65
CA GLU A 410 9.07 4.90 -8.55
C GLU A 410 9.31 5.25 -10.03
N ALA A 411 9.47 6.53 -10.37
CA ALA A 411 9.74 6.96 -11.74
C ALA A 411 11.12 6.48 -12.23
N ALA A 412 12.14 6.50 -11.36
CA ALA A 412 13.46 5.93 -11.64
C ALA A 412 13.36 4.42 -11.86
N TRP A 413 12.60 3.70 -11.02
CA TRP A 413 12.38 2.26 -11.20
C TRP A 413 11.66 1.93 -12.52
N ALA A 414 10.64 2.69 -12.90
CA ALA A 414 9.92 2.47 -14.16
C ALA A 414 10.84 2.62 -15.39
N LEU A 415 11.67 3.67 -15.41
CA LEU A 415 12.62 3.92 -16.49
C LEU A 415 13.80 2.94 -16.48
N SER A 416 14.31 2.56 -15.30
CA SER A 416 15.37 1.56 -15.14
C SER A 416 14.92 0.17 -15.61
N ASN A 417 13.70 -0.25 -15.27
CA ASN A 417 13.12 -1.50 -15.75
C ASN A 417 12.98 -1.50 -17.28
N ALA A 418 12.41 -0.43 -17.86
CA ALA A 418 12.26 -0.29 -19.31
C ALA A 418 13.61 -0.39 -20.04
N ALA A 419 14.61 0.38 -19.58
CA ALA A 419 15.97 0.34 -20.13
C ALA A 419 16.66 -1.03 -19.95
N SER A 420 16.29 -1.81 -18.93
CA SER A 420 16.92 -3.11 -18.66
C SER A 420 16.56 -4.22 -19.65
N ILE A 421 15.46 -4.11 -20.40
CA ILE A 421 15.00 -5.17 -21.32
C ILE A 421 14.84 -4.65 -22.77
N ALA A 422 14.84 -3.32 -22.95
CA ALA A 422 14.79 -2.63 -24.23
C ALA A 422 15.87 -3.05 -25.25
N SER A 423 15.59 -2.84 -26.54
CA SER A 423 16.59 -2.83 -27.62
C SER A 423 17.43 -1.55 -27.61
N SER A 424 18.56 -1.54 -28.31
CA SER A 424 19.38 -0.33 -28.47
C SER A 424 18.60 0.85 -29.06
N GLU A 425 17.67 0.61 -29.99
CA GLU A 425 16.79 1.63 -30.58
C GLU A 425 15.77 2.19 -29.56
N GLN A 426 15.19 1.32 -28.73
CA GLN A 426 14.30 1.70 -27.64
C GLN A 426 15.06 2.51 -26.56
N ILE A 427 16.33 2.19 -26.31
CA ILE A 427 17.22 2.94 -25.41
C ILE A 427 17.60 4.30 -26.01
N GLU A 428 17.96 4.38 -27.31
CA GLU A 428 18.17 5.66 -28.01
C GLU A 428 16.91 6.54 -27.94
N TYR A 429 15.70 5.98 -28.06
CA TYR A 429 14.44 6.72 -27.88
C TYR A 429 14.21 7.20 -26.44
N VAL A 430 14.39 6.35 -25.43
CA VAL A 430 14.23 6.74 -24.01
C VAL A 430 15.21 7.86 -23.63
N LEU A 431 16.45 7.78 -24.13
CA LEU A 431 17.45 8.84 -23.97
C LEU A 431 17.07 10.10 -24.75
N ALA A 432 16.55 10.01 -25.98
CA ALA A 432 16.13 11.16 -26.77
C ALA A 432 14.89 11.89 -26.22
N CYS A 433 13.95 11.18 -25.57
CA CYS A 433 12.91 11.82 -24.76
C CYS A 433 13.51 12.63 -23.59
N GLY A 434 14.67 12.21 -23.11
CA GLY A 434 15.58 13.03 -22.33
C GLY A 434 16.27 14.10 -23.18
N HIS A 435 15.54 15.18 -23.48
CA HIS A 435 16.04 16.43 -24.09
C HIS A 435 17.51 16.74 -23.69
N PRO A 436 18.41 17.23 -24.56
CA PRO A 436 19.85 17.39 -24.24
C PRO A 436 20.21 18.32 -23.06
N ASN A 437 19.22 19.00 -22.45
CA ASN A 437 19.34 19.70 -21.16
C ASN A 437 18.56 18.99 -20.02
N VAL A 438 18.35 17.67 -20.13
CA VAL A 438 18.44 16.78 -18.98
C VAL A 438 19.86 16.97 -18.48
N SER A 439 20.01 17.62 -17.32
CA SER A 439 21.20 17.40 -16.51
C SER A 439 21.21 15.91 -16.19
N SER A 440 21.99 15.16 -16.96
CA SER A 440 22.81 14.05 -16.51
C SER A 440 22.40 13.42 -15.18
N SER A 441 22.64 14.17 -14.10
CA SER A 441 22.22 14.04 -12.70
C SER A 441 20.70 13.85 -12.42
N ALA A 442 19.92 13.32 -13.37
CA ALA A 442 18.47 13.11 -13.26
C ALA A 442 18.01 11.70 -13.62
N LEU A 443 18.73 10.97 -14.49
CA LEU A 443 18.70 9.49 -14.48
C LEU A 443 19.43 8.96 -13.23
N TRP A 444 20.44 9.70 -12.81
CA TRP A 444 21.27 9.49 -11.64
C TRP A 444 20.66 10.24 -10.47
N VAL A 445 19.69 9.63 -9.79
CA VAL A 445 18.87 10.38 -8.83
C VAL A 445 19.65 10.62 -7.53
N HIS A 446 20.25 11.81 -7.44
CA HIS A 446 20.81 12.34 -6.21
C HIS A 446 19.80 12.21 -5.07
N ASP A 447 20.31 11.82 -3.89
CA ASP A 447 19.58 11.67 -2.63
C ASP A 447 18.47 10.59 -2.62
N ILE A 448 18.55 9.58 -3.49
CA ILE A 448 17.64 8.42 -3.47
C ILE A 448 18.34 7.09 -3.25
N GLU A 449 18.10 6.52 -2.07
CA GLU A 449 18.20 5.08 -1.82
C GLU A 449 17.22 4.32 -2.73
N LEU A 450 17.72 3.87 -3.89
CA LEU A 450 17.18 2.76 -4.68
C LEU A 450 17.85 1.46 -4.19
N ASP A 451 17.29 0.28 -4.47
CA ASP A 451 18.03 -0.99 -4.32
C ASP A 451 19.19 -1.00 -5.35
N PRO A 452 20.47 -0.92 -4.92
CA PRO A 452 21.57 -0.78 -5.86
C PRO A 452 21.80 -2.02 -6.72
N LEU A 453 21.28 -3.19 -6.30
CA LEU A 453 21.37 -4.42 -7.07
C LEU A 453 20.50 -4.39 -8.34
N GLN A 454 19.32 -3.78 -8.26
CA GLN A 454 18.42 -3.65 -9.42
C GLN A 454 18.78 -2.44 -10.28
N TRP A 455 19.19 -1.32 -9.66
CA TRP A 455 19.71 -0.15 -10.37
C TRP A 455 20.97 -0.50 -11.19
N GLY A 456 21.91 -1.23 -10.59
CA GLY A 456 23.14 -1.67 -11.27
C GLY A 456 22.87 -2.64 -12.43
N ALA A 457 21.82 -3.46 -12.35
CA ALA A 457 21.39 -4.31 -13.47
C ALA A 457 20.76 -3.51 -14.62
N GLY A 458 20.05 -2.41 -14.31
CA GLY A 458 19.60 -1.44 -15.31
C GLY A 458 20.77 -0.78 -16.05
N LEU A 459 21.80 -0.38 -15.31
CA LEU A 459 23.04 0.16 -15.89
C LEU A 459 23.82 -0.88 -16.71
N GLU A 460 23.96 -2.12 -16.20
CA GLU A 460 24.61 -3.24 -16.89
C GLU A 460 24.06 -3.39 -18.31
N ASN A 461 22.73 -3.33 -18.44
CA ASN A 461 22.03 -3.55 -19.70
C ASN A 461 22.02 -2.32 -20.62
N ILE A 462 21.99 -1.10 -20.07
CA ILE A 462 22.24 0.14 -20.85
C ILE A 462 23.64 0.07 -21.48
N LEU A 463 24.65 -0.28 -20.69
CA LEU A 463 26.04 -0.34 -21.15
C LEU A 463 26.27 -1.48 -22.16
N GLU A 464 25.68 -2.67 -21.96
CA GLU A 464 25.68 -3.77 -22.94
C GLU A 464 25.04 -3.35 -24.27
N ALA A 465 23.94 -2.59 -24.25
CA ALA A 465 23.29 -2.06 -25.45
C ALA A 465 24.15 -1.02 -26.20
N GLY A 466 25.04 -0.33 -25.49
CA GLY A 466 26.04 0.60 -26.05
C GLY A 466 27.20 -0.12 -26.73
N GLU A 467 27.72 -1.20 -26.13
CA GLU A 467 28.69 -2.09 -26.79
C GLU A 467 28.10 -2.83 -28.00
N ALA A 468 26.79 -3.13 -27.99
CA ALA A 468 26.10 -3.62 -29.18
C ALA A 468 26.06 -2.57 -30.30
N GLY A 469 25.76 -1.30 -29.98
CA GLY A 469 25.75 -0.19 -30.94
C GLY A 469 27.14 0.23 -31.46
N LYS A 470 28.19 0.08 -30.63
CA LYS A 470 29.59 0.35 -30.96
C LYS A 470 30.11 -0.49 -32.14
N LYS A 471 29.56 -1.70 -32.34
CA LYS A 471 29.93 -2.61 -33.45
C LYS A 471 29.53 -2.14 -34.86
N GLY A 472 29.00 -0.92 -35.01
CA GLY A 472 28.68 -0.30 -36.29
C GLY A 472 28.97 1.20 -36.40
N LYS A 473 29.69 1.82 -35.44
CA LYS A 473 30.03 3.26 -35.45
C LYS A 473 31.56 3.43 -35.26
N GLU A 474 32.19 4.32 -36.04
CA GLU A 474 33.65 4.45 -36.13
C GLU A 474 34.37 4.87 -34.83
N SER A 475 33.63 5.34 -33.82
CA SER A 475 34.18 6.00 -32.62
C SER A 475 34.96 5.08 -31.67
N GLY A 476 34.82 3.76 -31.76
CA GLY A 476 35.49 2.77 -30.87
C GLY A 476 35.07 2.79 -29.39
N THR A 477 34.45 3.88 -28.91
CA THR A 477 33.95 4.09 -27.56
C THR A 477 32.47 3.74 -27.42
N ASN A 478 32.06 3.33 -26.21
CA ASN A 478 30.66 3.07 -25.89
C ASN A 478 29.96 4.42 -25.64
N PRO A 479 28.96 4.83 -26.45
CA PRO A 479 28.34 6.14 -26.34
C PRO A 479 27.59 6.33 -25.02
N TYR A 480 27.12 5.26 -24.39
CA TYR A 480 26.44 5.34 -23.10
C TYR A 480 27.42 5.34 -21.92
N ALA A 481 28.56 4.64 -22.02
CA ALA A 481 29.62 4.76 -21.01
C ALA A 481 30.22 6.17 -21.01
N GLN A 482 30.42 6.75 -22.20
CA GLN A 482 30.84 8.14 -22.38
C GLN A 482 29.80 9.13 -21.83
N PHE A 483 28.52 8.96 -22.18
CA PHE A 483 27.43 9.78 -21.62
C PHE A 483 27.39 9.70 -20.09
N ILE A 484 27.53 8.52 -19.49
CA ILE A 484 27.51 8.32 -18.04
C ILE A 484 28.74 8.93 -17.34
N LEU A 485 29.90 8.93 -17.99
CA LEU A 485 31.09 9.66 -17.54
C LEU A 485 30.85 11.17 -17.57
N GLU A 486 30.38 11.71 -18.69
CA GLU A 486 29.97 13.12 -18.84
C GLU A 486 28.83 13.52 -17.88
N CYS A 487 28.09 12.54 -17.35
CA CYS A 487 27.06 12.75 -16.35
C CYS A 487 27.57 12.94 -14.91
N GLY A 488 28.84 12.63 -14.61
CA GLY A 488 29.29 12.41 -13.22
C GLY A 488 28.65 11.16 -12.59
N GLY A 489 28.17 10.24 -13.42
CA GLY A 489 27.58 8.98 -12.95
C GLY A 489 28.63 7.97 -12.49
N LEU A 490 29.84 8.03 -13.05
CA LEU A 490 30.97 7.18 -12.67
C LEU A 490 31.27 7.29 -11.17
N ASP A 491 31.44 8.50 -10.65
CA ASP A 491 31.64 8.82 -9.22
C ASP A 491 30.60 8.13 -8.32
N LYS A 492 29.36 7.97 -8.80
CA LYS A 492 28.24 7.35 -8.06
C LYS A 492 28.21 5.83 -8.22
N VAL A 493 28.78 5.27 -9.29
CA VAL A 493 29.11 3.84 -9.36
C VAL A 493 30.24 3.53 -8.38
N GLU A 494 31.23 4.43 -8.24
CA GLU A 494 32.35 4.27 -7.31
C GLU A 494 31.94 4.41 -5.83
N ASP A 495 31.10 5.39 -5.46
CA ASP A 495 30.53 5.50 -4.09
C ASP A 495 29.87 4.19 -3.61
N LEU A 496 29.27 3.43 -4.54
CA LEU A 496 28.58 2.18 -4.22
C LEU A 496 29.53 1.01 -3.89
N GLN A 497 30.85 1.19 -4.03
CA GLN A 497 31.84 0.24 -3.52
C GLN A 497 31.82 0.14 -1.98
N ASP A 498 31.56 1.25 -1.28
CA ASP A 498 31.56 1.32 0.18
C ASP A 498 30.25 0.82 0.83
N VAL A 499 29.24 0.46 0.01
CA VAL A 499 28.01 -0.15 0.51
C VAL A 499 28.31 -1.56 1.04
N ASN A 500 27.95 -1.80 2.30
CA ASN A 500 28.17 -3.07 3.02
C ASN A 500 27.31 -4.23 2.48
N SER A 501 27.61 -4.68 1.26
CA SER A 501 26.91 -5.75 0.55
C SER A 501 27.80 -6.37 -0.53
N ASP A 502 28.27 -7.59 -0.25
CA ASP A 502 29.02 -8.47 -1.15
C ASP A 502 28.43 -8.58 -2.57
N ARG A 503 27.13 -8.39 -2.74
CA ARG A 503 26.42 -8.50 -4.03
C ARG A 503 26.48 -7.20 -4.83
N ILE A 504 26.45 -6.06 -4.15
CA ILE A 504 26.53 -4.73 -4.75
C ILE A 504 27.98 -4.46 -5.16
N TYR A 505 28.94 -4.70 -4.26
CA TYR A 505 30.37 -4.57 -4.56
C TYR A 505 30.79 -5.39 -5.79
N LYS A 506 30.34 -6.65 -5.91
CA LYS A 506 30.64 -7.51 -7.08
C LYS A 506 29.99 -7.03 -8.39
N LEU A 507 28.84 -6.35 -8.31
CA LEU A 507 28.16 -5.77 -9.47
C LEU A 507 28.88 -4.49 -9.91
N VAL A 508 29.16 -3.58 -8.97
CA VAL A 508 29.93 -2.34 -9.17
C VAL A 508 31.30 -2.63 -9.78
N MET A 509 32.07 -3.55 -9.18
CA MET A 509 33.35 -4.00 -9.74
C MET A 509 33.20 -4.49 -11.18
N LYS A 510 32.23 -5.36 -11.48
CA LYS A 510 32.01 -5.83 -12.86
C LYS A 510 31.70 -4.68 -13.82
N LEU A 511 30.90 -3.69 -13.42
CA LEU A 511 30.57 -2.53 -14.25
C LEU A 511 31.80 -1.68 -14.58
N LEU A 512 32.59 -1.33 -13.56
CA LEU A 512 33.82 -0.53 -13.73
C LEU A 512 34.81 -1.27 -14.67
N GLN A 513 35.08 -2.54 -14.39
CA GLN A 513 35.99 -3.37 -15.21
C GLN A 513 35.50 -3.66 -16.63
N SER A 514 34.18 -3.59 -16.89
CA SER A 514 33.63 -3.87 -18.24
C SER A 514 33.59 -2.64 -19.14
N TYR A 515 33.63 -1.42 -18.57
CA TYR A 515 33.26 -0.19 -19.31
C TYR A 515 34.11 1.05 -19.00
N TRP A 516 34.93 1.05 -17.94
CA TRP A 516 35.74 2.19 -17.50
C TRP A 516 37.17 1.84 -17.03
N GLU A 517 37.57 0.57 -16.99
CA GLU A 517 39.01 0.23 -17.03
C GLU A 517 39.57 0.63 -18.41
N GLU A 518 40.60 1.48 -18.43
CA GLU A 518 41.33 1.80 -19.65
C GLU A 518 41.99 0.52 -20.20
N GLU A 519 41.81 0.23 -21.51
CA GLU A 519 42.69 -0.70 -22.20
C GLU A 519 44.09 -0.08 -22.22
N VAL A 520 44.94 -0.47 -21.26
CA VAL A 520 46.35 -0.07 -21.21
C VAL A 520 47.06 -0.68 -22.42
N SER A 521 47.10 0.06 -23.52
CA SER A 521 47.82 -0.34 -24.72
C SER A 521 49.31 -0.45 -24.40
N GLU A 522 49.90 -1.64 -24.58
CA GLU A 522 51.35 -1.87 -24.47
C GLU A 522 52.11 -1.24 -25.66
N SER A 523 52.00 0.08 -25.81
CA SER A 523 52.63 0.89 -26.85
C SER A 523 52.84 2.33 -26.36
N ASP A 524 54.06 2.84 -26.58
CA ASP A 524 54.48 4.24 -26.44
C ASP A 524 54.80 4.80 -25.04
N ASP A 525 55.71 4.14 -24.30
CA ASP A 525 56.78 4.87 -23.59
C ASP A 525 58.07 4.85 -24.45
N PRO A 526 58.45 5.97 -25.10
CA PRO A 526 59.62 6.05 -25.96
C PRO A 526 60.95 6.23 -25.19
N ASN A 527 60.97 6.18 -23.85
CA ASN A 527 62.09 6.67 -23.04
C ASN A 527 62.74 5.65 -22.09
N VAL A 528 62.64 4.34 -22.38
CA VAL A 528 63.42 3.29 -21.71
C VAL A 528 64.69 2.97 -22.52
N PRO A 529 65.90 3.25 -22.00
CA PRO A 529 67.15 2.88 -22.69
C PRO A 529 67.36 1.36 -22.63
N GLY A 530 67.33 0.70 -23.79
CA GLY A 530 67.33 -0.76 -23.88
C GLY A 530 68.61 -1.44 -23.37
N SER A 531 68.46 -2.34 -22.41
CA SER A 531 69.49 -3.27 -21.97
C SER A 531 69.52 -4.51 -22.88
N ASN A 532 70.56 -4.67 -23.69
CA ASN A 532 70.80 -5.92 -24.42
C ASN A 532 71.22 -7.03 -23.45
N ASP A 533 70.46 -8.12 -23.39
CA ASP A 533 70.94 -9.39 -22.83
C ASP A 533 71.96 -10.04 -23.77
N SER A 534 73.10 -10.50 -23.23
CA SER A 534 73.97 -11.48 -23.89
C SER A 534 74.98 -12.14 -22.93
N ALA A 535 74.76 -13.45 -22.74
CA ALA A 535 75.73 -14.49 -22.36
C ALA A 535 76.38 -14.49 -20.95
N ASP A 536 76.27 -15.65 -20.30
CA ASP A 536 77.12 -16.07 -19.19
C ASP A 536 78.61 -16.07 -19.58
N THR A 537 79.49 -15.73 -18.62
CA THR A 537 80.65 -16.59 -18.33
C THR A 537 81.17 -16.38 -16.91
N VAL A 538 81.78 -17.41 -16.33
CA VAL A 538 82.32 -17.44 -14.96
C VAL A 538 83.84 -17.21 -15.01
N GLU A 539 84.41 -16.38 -14.12
CA GLU A 539 85.54 -16.75 -13.23
C GLU A 539 86.23 -15.59 -12.47
N THR A 540 86.45 -15.81 -11.16
CA THR A 540 87.62 -15.42 -10.33
C THR A 540 87.93 -13.96 -9.92
N THR A 541 88.39 -13.84 -8.64
CA THR A 541 89.34 -12.85 -8.05
C THR A 541 88.93 -11.36 -7.94
N SER A 542 89.34 -10.57 -6.93
CA SER A 542 89.96 -10.82 -5.59
C SER A 542 90.14 -9.50 -4.81
N GLU A 543 90.06 -9.53 -3.46
CA GLU A 543 90.69 -8.57 -2.50
C GLU A 543 90.32 -7.07 -2.62
N ASP A 544 90.56 -6.15 -1.68
CA ASP A 544 90.30 -6.09 -0.21
C ASP A 544 89.81 -4.63 0.07
N ALA A 545 89.49 -4.04 1.23
CA ALA A 545 89.74 -4.23 2.67
C ALA A 545 88.53 -3.63 3.45
N ALA A 546 88.22 -3.88 4.73
CA ALA A 546 89.01 -3.91 5.98
C ALA A 546 89.66 -2.55 6.36
N GLN A 547 89.51 -2.00 7.58
CA GLN A 547 88.65 -2.31 8.73
C GLN A 547 88.46 -1.03 9.61
N PRO A 548 87.67 -1.03 10.72
CA PRO A 548 87.25 0.20 11.43
C PRO A 548 88.22 0.66 12.54
N PRO A 549 87.81 1.63 13.38
CA PRO A 549 87.68 1.28 14.80
C PRO A 549 86.35 1.72 15.46
N ALA A 550 86.14 1.23 16.68
CA ALA A 550 85.09 1.61 17.65
C ALA A 550 85.78 1.84 19.02
N PRO A 551 85.14 1.77 20.22
CA PRO A 551 83.74 1.97 20.64
C PRO A 551 83.61 2.93 21.87
N ALA A 552 82.46 2.91 22.55
CA ALA A 552 82.25 3.23 23.98
C ALA A 552 82.30 4.73 24.45
N ALA A 553 81.68 5.14 25.55
CA ALA A 553 80.49 4.66 26.32
C ALA A 553 80.08 5.70 27.40
N SER A 554 78.89 5.56 28.00
CA SER A 554 78.32 6.35 29.12
C SER A 554 78.02 7.84 28.83
N GLY A 555 77.14 8.53 29.57
CA GLY A 555 76.19 8.11 30.63
C GLY A 555 75.74 9.28 31.51
N ALA A 556 74.56 9.17 32.14
CA ALA A 556 73.80 10.23 32.87
C ALA A 556 73.31 11.39 31.95
N ASP A 557 72.12 12.01 32.06
CA ASP A 557 71.00 12.07 33.06
C ASP A 557 70.99 13.34 33.96
N GLU A 558 69.77 13.79 34.27
CA GLU A 558 69.30 14.96 35.08
C GLU A 558 69.48 16.43 34.58
N ALA A 559 68.44 17.22 34.87
CA ALA A 559 68.27 18.70 34.85
C ALA A 559 68.34 19.45 33.49
N GLU A 560 67.54 20.51 33.25
CA GLU A 560 66.53 21.22 34.08
C GLU A 560 65.27 21.55 33.25
#